data_AF-A0A2H9ZZQ1-F1
#
_entry.id   AF-A0A2H9ZZQ1-F1
#
_cell.length_a   1.000
_cell.length_b   1.000
_cell.length_c   1.000
_cell.angle_alpha   90.00
_cell.angle_beta   90.00
_cell.angle_gamma   90.00
#
_symmetry.space_group_name_H-M   'P 1'
#
loop_
_entity.id
_entity.type
_entity.pdbx_description
1 polymer ?
#
loop_
_entity_poly.entity_id
_entity_poly.type
_entity_poly.pdbx_seq_one_letter_code
_entity_poly.pdbx_strand_id
1 'polypeptide(L)' 'MLKYRKRNVCKSLHEKMINILVAAGFLKDAYVVMKDNMEMISTLSLENFAASFMKFGNINLINYVVKALHRSGRTLDTV' A
#
# COMPACT_ATOMS: atom_id res chain seq x y z
N MET A 1 1.32 20.12 -24.16
CA MET A 1 1.77 20.52 -22.82
C MET A 1 1.01 19.69 -21.78
N LEU A 2 1.69 18.78 -21.08
CA LEU A 2 1.04 17.87 -20.13
C LEU A 2 0.51 18.65 -18.93
N LYS A 3 -0.82 18.70 -18.76
CA LYS A 3 -1.48 19.34 -17.63
C LYS A 3 -1.35 18.45 -16.39
N TYR A 4 -0.21 18.54 -15.71
CA TYR A 4 0.01 17.82 -14.46
C TYR A 4 -0.70 18.53 -13.30
N ARG A 5 -1.73 17.88 -12.75
CA ARG A 5 -2.32 18.30 -11.47
C ARG A 5 -1.44 17.73 -10.36
N LYS A 6 -0.96 18.57 -9.44
CA LYS A 6 -0.10 18.18 -8.29
C LYS A 6 -0.58 16.91 -7.57
N ARG A 7 -1.89 16.74 -7.42
CA ARG A 7 -2.54 15.56 -6.81
C ARG A 7 -2.26 14.24 -7.57
N ASN A 8 -2.21 14.26 -8.90
CA ASN A 8 -1.95 13.06 -9.71
C ASN A 8 -0.49 12.62 -9.63
N VAL A 9 0.44 13.58 -9.48
CA VAL A 9 1.87 13.30 -9.31
C VAL A 9 2.13 12.64 -7.95
N CYS A 10 1.56 13.17 -6.86
CA CYS A 10 1.66 12.52 -5.55
C CYS A 10 1.08 11.11 -5.58
N LYS A 11 -0.11 10.91 -6.18
CA LYS A 11 -0.74 9.58 -6.30
C LYS A 11 0.19 8.57 -6.99
N SER A 12 0.67 8.94 -8.18
CA SER A 12 1.61 8.11 -8.95
C SER A 12 2.91 7.82 -8.22
N LEU A 13 3.41 8.75 -7.41
CA LEU A 13 4.68 8.61 -6.70
C LEU A 13 4.54 7.64 -5.52
N HIS A 14 3.53 7.82 -4.66
CA HIS A 14 3.30 6.94 -3.52
C HIS A 14 2.99 5.51 -3.96
N GLU A 15 2.22 5.36 -5.04
CA GLU A 15 1.92 4.05 -5.62
C GLU A 15 3.16 3.36 -6.20
N LYS A 16 4.04 4.08 -6.92
CA LYS A 16 5.31 3.52 -7.37
C LYS A 16 6.21 3.14 -6.21
N MET A 17 6.29 3.98 -5.18
CA MET A 17 7.14 3.75 -4.02
C MET A 17 6.75 2.47 -3.28
N ILE A 18 5.46 2.26 -2.99
CA ILE A 18 5.02 1.03 -2.31
C ILE A 18 5.28 -0.21 -3.18
N ASN A 19 5.03 -0.14 -4.49
CA ASN A 19 5.26 -1.27 -5.39
C ASN A 19 6.75 -1.67 -5.44
N ILE A 20 7.67 -0.67 -5.46
CA ILE A 20 9.12 -0.92 -5.42
C ILE A 20 9.52 -1.56 -4.09
N LEU A 21 9.04 -1.03 -2.96
CA LEU A 21 9.37 -1.56 -1.63
C LEU A 21 8.86 -3.00 -1.45
N VAL A 22 7.65 -3.31 -1.94
CA VAL A 22 7.09 -4.66 -1.92
C VAL A 22 7.94 -5.61 -2.77
N ALA A 23 8.27 -5.22 -4.02
CA ALA A 23 9.09 -6.04 -4.91
C ALA A 23 10.49 -6.31 -4.35
N ALA A 24 11.05 -5.36 -3.61
CA ALA A 24 12.35 -5.47 -2.95
C ALA A 24 12.28 -6.15 -1.56
N GLY A 25 11.10 -6.53 -1.07
CA GLY A 25 10.92 -7.19 0.22
C GLY A 25 11.02 -6.27 1.45
N PHE A 26 11.10 -4.95 1.26
CA PHE A 26 11.13 -3.95 2.35
C PHE A 26 9.74 -3.69 2.92
N LEU A 27 9.13 -4.73 3.48
CA LEU A 27 7.72 -4.74 3.88
C LEU A 27 7.41 -3.82 5.06
N LYS A 28 8.36 -3.61 5.97
CA LYS A 28 8.21 -2.67 7.09
C LYS A 28 8.14 -1.22 6.61
N ASP A 29 8.97 -0.86 5.63
CA ASP A 29 8.96 0.48 5.04
C ASP A 29 7.74 0.67 4.13
N ALA A 30 7.36 -0.38 3.39
CA ALA A 30 6.11 -0.39 2.62
C ALA A 30 4.89 -0.19 3.53
N TYR A 31 4.89 -0.74 4.75
CA TYR A 31 3.83 -0.50 5.73
C TYR A 31 3.73 0.99 6.14
N VAL A 32 4.86 1.67 6.34
CA VAL A 32 4.86 3.11 6.65
C VAL A 32 4.26 3.91 5.49
N VAL A 33 4.68 3.63 4.26
CA VAL A 33 4.14 4.29 3.06
C VAL A 33 2.63 4.05 2.92
N MET A 34 2.19 2.80 3.13
CA MET A 34 0.78 2.42 3.11
C MET A 34 -0.01 3.21 4.16
N LYS A 35 0.44 3.20 5.41
CA LYS A 35 -0.26 3.82 6.54
C LYS A 35 -0.52 5.30 6.31
N ASP A 36 0.48 6.04 5.82
CA ASP A 36 0.41 7.49 5.73
C ASP A 36 -0.23 7.99 4.42
N ASN A 37 -0.30 7.14 3.38
CA ASN A 37 -0.69 7.55 2.03
C ASN A 37 -1.77 6.67 1.40
N MET A 38 -2.48 5.87 2.20
CA MET A 38 -3.44 4.86 1.73
C MET A 38 -4.47 5.38 0.72
N GLU A 39 -5.02 6.57 0.92
CA GLU A 39 -6.00 7.18 0.01
C GLU A 39 -5.45 7.50 -1.39
N MET A 40 -4.12 7.64 -1.48
CA MET A 40 -3.40 7.93 -2.71
C MET A 40 -2.85 6.67 -3.38
N ILE A 41 -3.07 5.48 -2.81
CA ILE A 41 -2.61 4.21 -3.37
C ILE A 41 -3.83 3.46 -3.94
N SER A 42 -3.65 2.87 -5.12
CA SER A 42 -4.69 2.03 -5.73
C SER A 42 -4.98 0.81 -4.85
N THR A 43 -6.21 0.29 -4.96
CA THR A 43 -6.60 -0.92 -4.24
C THR A 43 -5.70 -2.09 -4.61
N LEU A 44 -5.40 -2.29 -5.90
CA LEU A 44 -4.52 -3.35 -6.38
C LEU A 44 -3.12 -3.31 -5.76
N SER A 45 -2.50 -2.13 -5.66
CA SER A 45 -1.19 -2.00 -4.99
C SER A 45 -1.25 -2.31 -3.51
N LEU A 46 -2.36 -1.96 -2.83
CA LEU A 46 -2.57 -2.30 -1.42
C LEU A 46 -2.83 -3.80 -1.21
N GLU A 47 -3.54 -4.45 -2.13
CA GLU A 47 -3.78 -5.90 -2.12
C GLU A 47 -2.47 -6.67 -2.32
N ASN A 48 -1.65 -6.28 -3.29
CA ASN A 48 -0.33 -6.86 -3.53
C ASN A 48 0.60 -6.68 -2.33
N PHE A 49 0.58 -5.48 -1.72
CA PHE A 49 1.26 -5.24 -0.46
C PHE A 49 0.73 -6.16 0.64
N ALA A 50 -0.58 -6.26 0.81
CA ALA A 50 -1.21 -7.06 1.86
C ALA A 50 -0.86 -8.55 1.72
N ALA A 51 -1.00 -9.12 0.52
CA ALA A 51 -0.63 -10.50 0.22
C ALA A 51 0.86 -10.76 0.54
N SER A 52 1.75 -9.85 0.11
CA SER A 52 3.18 -9.96 0.39
C SER A 52 3.49 -9.84 1.88
N PHE A 53 2.81 -8.93 2.59
CA PHE A 53 2.97 -8.72 4.02
C PHE A 53 2.44 -9.89 4.85
N MET A 54 1.34 -10.51 4.43
CA MET A 54 0.82 -11.72 5.08
C MET A 54 1.76 -12.90 4.95
N LYS A 55 2.44 -13.01 3.80
CA LYS A 55 3.34 -14.13 3.50
C LYS A 55 4.74 -13.98 4.11
N PHE A 56 5.29 -12.75 4.13
CA PHE A 56 6.69 -12.51 4.48
C PHE A 56 6.88 -11.40 5.52
N GLY A 57 5.80 -10.73 5.94
CA GLY A 57 5.86 -9.58 6.84
C GLY A 57 6.02 -9.95 8.31
N ASN A 58 6.14 -8.92 9.14
CA ASN A 58 6.30 -9.09 10.58
C ASN A 58 4.96 -9.47 11.24
N ILE A 59 4.91 -10.62 11.90
CA ILE A 59 3.70 -11.14 12.56
C ILE A 59 3.08 -10.17 13.58
N ASN A 60 3.92 -9.37 14.27
CA ASN A 60 3.45 -8.39 15.25
C ASN A 60 2.73 -7.20 14.60
N LEU A 61 2.99 -6.95 13.31
CA LEU A 61 2.41 -5.85 12.55
C LEU A 61 1.17 -6.25 11.74
N ILE A 62 0.89 -7.55 11.60
CA ILE A 62 -0.25 -8.06 10.81
C ILE A 62 -1.57 -7.46 11.29
N ASN A 63 -1.83 -7.43 12.60
CA ASN A 63 -3.06 -6.85 13.16
C ASN A 63 -3.25 -5.38 12.75
N TYR A 64 -2.15 -4.61 12.71
CA TYR A 64 -2.21 -3.21 12.32
C TYR A 64 -2.48 -3.05 10.82
N VAL A 65 -1.90 -3.92 9.99
CA VAL A 65 -2.16 -3.96 8.54
C VAL A 65 -3.63 -4.27 8.26
N VAL A 66 -4.18 -5.32 8.88
CA VAL A 66 -5.59 -5.71 8.72
C VAL A 66 -6.51 -4.57 9.14
N LYS A 67 -6.26 -3.96 10.31
CA LYS A 67 -7.05 -2.82 10.79
C LYS A 67 -6.99 -1.61 9.86
N ALA A 68 -5.81 -1.31 9.30
CA ALA A 68 -5.64 -0.20 8.38
C ALA A 68 -6.43 -0.42 7.08
N LEU A 69 -6.36 -1.61 6.49
CA LEU A 69 -7.09 -1.96 5.27
C LEU A 69 -8.60 -1.91 5.50
N HIS A 70 -9.08 -2.49 6.59
CA HIS A 70 -10.51 -2.47 6.94
C HIS A 70 -11.04 -1.03 7.17
N ARG A 71 -10.26 -0.16 7.83
CA ARG A 71 -10.65 1.25 8.04
C ARG A 71 -10.79 2.04 6.74
N SER A 72 -10.16 1.58 5.66
CA SER A 72 -10.23 2.23 4.36
C SER A 72 -11.51 1.94 3.58
N GLY A 73 -12.40 1.10 4.14
CA GLY A 73 -13.64 0.70 3.47
C GLY A 73 -13.42 -0.20 2.26
N ARG A 74 -12.20 -0.69 2.04
CA ARG A 74 -11.85 -1.62 0.96
C ARG A 74 -11.85 -3.03 1.51
N THR A 75 -12.84 -3.83 1.10
CA THR A 75 -12.85 -5.27 1.33
C THR A 75 -11.75 -5.91 0.50
N LEU A 76 -10.89 -6.69 1.14
CA LEU A 76 -9.96 -7.59 0.45
C LEU A 76 -10.81 -8.72 -0.14
N ASP A 77 -11.25 -8.58 -1.38
CA ASP A 77 -11.88 -9.67 -2.10
C ASP A 77 -10.76 -10.66 -2.44
N THR A 78 -10.64 -11.66 -1.57
CA THR A 78 -9.61 -12.71 -1.65
C THR A 78 -10.07 -13.68 -2.73
N VAL A 79 -9.30 -13.82 -3.82
CA VAL A 79 -9.42 -14.94 -4.77
C VAL A 79 -8.44 -16.03 -4.36
#